data_AF-A0A832HQM6-F1
#
_entry.id   AF-A0A832HQM6-F1
#
_cell.length_a   1.000
_cell.length_b   1.000
_cell.length_c   1.000
_cell.angle_alpha   90.00
_cell.angle_beta   90.00
_cell.angle_gamma   90.00
#
_symmetry.space_group_name_H-M   'P 1'
#
loop_
_entity.id
_entity.type
_entity.pdbx_description
1 polymer ?
#
loop_
_entity_poly.entity_id
_entity_poly.type
_entity_poly.pdbx_seq_one_letter_code
_entity_poly.pdbx_strand_id
1 'polypeptide(L)' 'MTEVKLKKGEPIDKALRRLKKKVDREGILKEVRNHRHYEKPSARRRRKMKNARFMAMLAARYADM' A
#
# COMPACT_ATOMS: atom_id res chain seq x y z
N MET A 1 -8.41 -8.84 8.61
CA MET A 1 -7.50 -10.01 8.68
C MET A 1 -7.39 -10.58 7.27
N THR A 2 -6.21 -10.55 6.66
CA THR A 2 -5.99 -11.07 5.30
C THR A 2 -6.05 -12.60 5.30
N GLU A 3 -7.11 -13.19 4.78
CA GLU A 3 -7.16 -14.62 4.48
C GLU A 3 -7.20 -14.90 2.96
N VAL A 4 -6.60 -16.02 2.54
CA VAL A 4 -6.69 -16.56 1.17
C VAL A 4 -7.04 -18.03 1.26
N LYS A 5 -8.22 -18.40 0.75
CA LYS A 5 -8.68 -19.79 0.69
C LYS A 5 -8.01 -20.51 -0.49
N LEU A 6 -7.46 -21.69 -0.22
CA LEU A 6 -6.88 -22.57 -1.24
C LEU A 6 -7.99 -23.28 -2.02
N LYS A 7 -7.86 -23.36 -3.35
CA LYS A 7 -8.74 -24.19 -4.18
C LYS A 7 -8.16 -25.61 -4.28
N LYS A 8 -9.02 -26.63 -4.40
CA LYS A 8 -8.56 -28.01 -4.64
C LYS A 8 -7.76 -28.07 -5.96
N GLY A 9 -6.56 -28.63 -5.91
CA GLY A 9 -5.64 -28.70 -7.06
C GLY A 9 -4.84 -27.43 -7.34
N GLU A 10 -4.92 -26.39 -6.49
CA GLU A 10 -4.12 -25.18 -6.67
C GLU A 10 -2.69 -25.37 -6.14
N PRO A 11 -1.64 -25.04 -6.93
CA PRO A 11 -0.27 -25.01 -6.44
C PRO A 11 -0.10 -23.98 -5.31
N ILE A 12 0.61 -24.38 -4.24
CA ILE A 12 0.81 -23.56 -3.03
C ILE A 12 1.43 -22.20 -3.36
N ASP A 13 2.38 -22.15 -4.30
CA ASP A 13 3.07 -20.92 -4.73
C ASP A 13 2.09 -19.86 -5.27
N LYS A 14 1.05 -20.30 -5.96
CA LYS A 14 0.02 -19.40 -6.51
C LYS A 14 -0.80 -18.76 -5.39
N ALA A 15 -1.12 -19.54 -4.36
CA ALA A 15 -1.82 -19.04 -3.18
C ALA A 15 -0.96 -18.06 -2.39
N LEU A 16 0.34 -18.35 -2.20
CA LEU A 16 1.30 -17.45 -1.55
C LEU A 16 1.43 -16.12 -2.30
N ARG A 17 1.49 -16.16 -3.63
CA ARG A 17 1.54 -14.93 -4.45
C ARG A 17 0.28 -14.08 -4.29
N ARG A 18 -0.90 -14.69 -4.23
CA ARG A 18 -2.16 -13.96 -3.97
C ARG A 18 -2.18 -13.35 -2.58
N LEU A 19 -1.73 -14.10 -1.58
CA LEU A 19 -1.64 -13.61 -0.20
C LEU A 19 -0.73 -12.39 -0.11
N LYS A 20 0.47 -12.47 -0.70
CA LYS A 20 1.41 -11.33 -0.78
C LYS A 20 0.75 -10.11 -1.42
N LYS A 21 0.12 -10.27 -2.59
CA LYS A 21 -0.60 -9.17 -3.27
C LYS A 21 -1.72 -8.58 -2.42
N LYS A 22 -2.44 -9.41 -1.66
CA LYS A 22 -3.52 -8.97 -0.77
C LYS A 22 -2.96 -8.15 0.40
N VAL A 23 -1.89 -8.62 1.03
CA VAL A 23 -1.16 -7.89 2.10
C VAL A 23 -0.61 -6.57 1.60
N ASP A 24 -0.02 -6.55 0.41
CA ASP A 24 0.51 -5.33 -0.20
C ASP A 24 -0.60 -4.32 -0.52
N ARG A 25 -1.75 -4.80 -1.02
CA ARG A 25 -2.93 -3.97 -1.32
C ARG A 25 -3.56 -3.38 -0.06
N GLU A 26 -3.66 -4.17 1.00
CA GLU A 26 -4.16 -3.68 2.30
C GLU A 26 -3.19 -2.69 2.94
N GLY A 27 -1.93 -2.62 2.48
CA GLY A 27 -0.97 -1.61 2.93
C GLY A 27 -0.49 -1.82 4.36
N ILE A 28 -0.71 -3.01 4.94
CA ILE A 28 -0.36 -3.35 6.33
C ILE A 28 1.11 -3.04 6.62
N LEU A 29 2.02 -3.41 5.72
CA LEU A 29 3.45 -3.14 5.88
C LEU A 29 3.77 -1.64 5.88
N LYS A 30 3.04 -0.83 5.11
CA LYS A 30 3.19 0.62 5.07
C LYS A 30 2.68 1.26 6.36
N GLU A 31 1.56 0.77 6.88
CA GLU A 31 1.00 1.21 8.15
C GLU A 31 1.96 0.89 9.30
N VAL A 32 2.41 -0.36 9.42
CA VAL A 32 3.40 -0.75 10.43
C VAL A 32 4.61 0.17 10.38
N ARG A 33 5.18 0.44 9.19
CA ARG A 33 6.32 1.38 9.03
C ARG A 33 6.00 2.80 9.50
N ASN A 34 4.81 3.31 9.20
CA ASN A 34 4.40 4.65 9.63
C ASN A 34 4.20 4.75 11.15
N HIS A 35 3.86 3.64 11.80
CA HIS A 35 3.61 3.56 13.24
C HIS A 35 4.83 3.10 14.06
N ARG A 36 5.97 2.80 13.43
CA ARG A 36 7.21 2.37 14.12
C ARG A 36 7.75 3.41 15.12
N HIS A 37 7.45 4.69 14.89
CA HIS A 37 7.85 5.79 15.75
C HIS A 37 6.71 6.80 15.85
N TYR A 38 6.70 7.58 16.93
CA TYR A 38 5.76 8.67 17.06
C TYR A 38 6.04 9.77 16.03
N GLU A 39 5.02 10.13 15.26
CA GLU A 39 5.05 11.25 14.33
C GLU A 39 4.12 12.35 14.85
N LYS A 40 4.68 13.56 15.07
CA LYS A 40 3.88 14.72 15.47
C LYS A 40 2.74 14.97 14.47
N PRO A 41 1.54 15.41 14.93
CA PRO A 41 0.40 15.66 14.04
C PRO A 41 0.70 16.62 12.87
N SER A 42 1.56 17.62 13.09
CA SER A 42 2.04 18.55 12.06
C SER A 42 2.89 17.86 11.00
N ALA A 43 3.82 16.99 11.40
CA ALA A 43 4.66 16.22 10.49
C ALA A 43 3.82 15.26 9.63
N ARG A 44 2.84 14.58 10.25
CA ARG A 44 1.89 13.71 9.55
C ARG A 44 1.08 14.46 8.47
N ARG A 45 0.58 15.65 8.79
CA ARG A 45 -0.13 16.53 7.83
C ARG A 45 0.79 16.94 6.68
N ARG A 46 2.01 17.37 6.98
CA ARG A 46 3.01 17.76 5.97
C ARG A 46 3.36 16.61 5.02
N ARG A 47 3.56 15.39 5.54
CA ARG A 47 3.82 14.19 4.72
C ARG A 47 2.65 13.89 3.78
N LYS A 48 1.41 13.94 4.27
CA LYS A 48 0.20 13.73 3.45
C LYS A 48 0.10 14.76 2.33
N MET A 49 0.28 16.04 2.63
CA MET A 49 0.25 17.11 1.62
C MET A 49 1.34 16.95 0.56
N LYS A 50 2.58 16.63 0.97
CA LYS A 50 3.69 16.38 0.03
C LYS A 50 3.35 15.24 -0.93
N ASN A 51 2.84 14.13 -0.40
CA ASN A 51 2.45 12.99 -1.23
C ASN A 51 1.30 13.36 -2.20
N ALA A 52 0.27 14.08 -1.73
CA ALA A 52 -0.83 14.50 -2.58
C ALA A 52 -0.38 15.43 -3.71
N ARG A 53 0.47 16.42 -3.41
CA ARG A 53 1.05 17.33 -4.42
C ARG A 53 1.86 16.58 -5.45
N PHE A 54 2.70 15.63 -5.02
CA PHE A 54 3.48 14.80 -5.93
C PHE A 54 2.59 13.95 -6.85
N MET A 55 1.53 13.33 -6.30
CA MET A 55 0.58 12.56 -7.12
C MET A 55 -0.18 13.44 -8.11
N ALA A 56 -0.60 14.64 -7.70
CA ALA A 56 -1.26 15.60 -8.59
C ALA A 56 -0.32 16.06 -9.72
N MET A 57 0.95 16.33 -9.40
CA MET A 57 1.97 16.67 -10.41
C MET A 57 2.14 15.53 -11.43
N LEU A 58 2.27 14.28 -10.96
CA LEU A 58 2.39 13.13 -11.85
C LEU A 58 1.15 12.96 -12.72
N ALA A 59 -0.04 13.05 -12.14
CA ALA A 59 -1.29 12.92 -12.88
C ALA A 59 -1.40 13.99 -13.98
N ALA A 60 -1.08 15.25 -13.67
CA ALA A 60 -1.07 16.33 -14.66
C ALA A 60 -0.02 16.09 -15.76
N ARG A 61 1.17 15.58 -15.41
CA ARG A 61 2.24 15.28 -16.38
C ARG A 61 1.86 14.20 -17.39
N TYR A 62 1.09 13.19 -16.96
CA TYR A 62 0.67 12.08 -17.81
C TYR A 62 -0.75 12.25 -18.36
N ALA A 63 -1.40 13.41 -18.17
CA ALA A 63 -2.77 13.63 -18.62
C ALA A 63 -2.87 13.79 -20.15
N ASP A 64 -1.82 14.31 -20.79
CA ASP A 64 -1.77 14.60 -22.23
C ASP A 64 -0.98 13.55 -23.04
N MET A 65 -0.61 12.42 -22.42
CA MET A 65 0.13 11.29 -23.03
C MET A 65 -0.78 10.10 -23.28
#